data_AF-E3LNH9-F1
#
_entry.id   AF-E3LNH9-F1
#
_cell.length_a   1.000
_cell.length_b   1.000
_cell.length_c   1.000
_cell.angle_alpha   90.00
_cell.angle_beta   90.00
_cell.angle_gamma   90.00
#
_symmetry.space_group_name_H-M   'P 1'
#
loop_
_entity.id
_entity.type
_entity.pdbx_description
1 polymer ?
#
loop_
_entity_poly.entity_id
_entity_poly.type
_entity_poly.pdbx_seq_one_letter_code
_entity_poly.pdbx_strand_id
1 'polypeptide(L)'
;MGRDYWGQFLKDSEKVVRDTNDIIRKNYETIVENFGDETRRMIKRIDCLNKLIDMELQLKTESTESSIPDEKKKQFLEIMETVHRIVDSLQNINALCNPLIGEQPHVNPGAHESDISRLETDRENLRNQINCFRQTVVGSENVFAPQLTFLTQVESILQGRALRTICFELRNVIDGGDSESVKKYGGLAEAILQQMDGHICMLDWELKNDNGSYQLLPAEPEGDNNTTLF
;
A
#
# COMPACT_ATOMS: atom_id res chain seq x y z
N MET A 1 -53.72 -15.66 34.21
CA MET A 1 -53.11 -14.57 33.42
C MET A 1 -52.41 -15.21 32.22
N GLY A 2 -52.96 -15.07 31.02
CA GLY A 2 -52.34 -15.60 29.79
C GLY A 2 -51.21 -14.66 29.36
N ARG A 3 -50.04 -15.20 29.00
CA ARG A 3 -48.95 -14.43 28.41
C ARG A 3 -49.44 -13.79 27.11
N ASP A 4 -49.21 -12.49 26.95
CA ASP A 4 -49.50 -11.75 25.72
C ASP A 4 -48.46 -12.10 24.65
N TYR A 5 -48.65 -13.27 24.05
CA TYR A 5 -47.79 -13.80 22.99
C TYR A 5 -47.75 -12.89 21.76
N TRP A 6 -48.86 -12.23 21.43
CA TRP A 6 -48.95 -11.37 20.25
C TRP A 6 -48.20 -10.06 20.45
N GLY A 7 -48.31 -9.43 21.63
CA GLY A 7 -47.53 -8.24 21.96
C GLY A 7 -46.03 -8.51 22.00
N GLN A 8 -45.60 -9.69 22.47
CA GLN A 8 -44.19 -10.08 22.47
C GLN A 8 -43.68 -10.33 21.04
N PHE A 9 -44.45 -11.06 20.21
CA PHE A 9 -44.09 -11.34 18.81
C PHE A 9 -43.91 -10.05 17.98
N LEU A 10 -44.78 -9.06 18.15
CA LEU A 10 -44.66 -7.77 17.45
C LEU A 10 -43.40 -7.01 17.86
N LYS A 11 -43.07 -6.98 19.16
CA LYS A 11 -41.84 -6.34 19.66
C LYS A 11 -40.58 -7.01 19.13
N ASP A 12 -40.57 -8.34 19.07
CA ASP A 12 -39.43 -9.10 18.57
C ASP A 12 -39.26 -8.88 17.07
N SER A 13 -40.37 -8.81 16.32
CA SER A 13 -40.35 -8.52 14.88
C SER A 13 -39.86 -7.09 14.58
N GLU A 14 -40.32 -6.09 15.33
CA GLU A 14 -39.81 -4.71 15.21
C GLU A 14 -38.31 -4.62 15.55
N LYS A 15 -37.86 -5.37 16.56
CA LYS A 15 -36.45 -5.42 16.94
C LYS A 15 -35.61 -6.01 15.80
N VAL A 16 -36.04 -7.14 15.22
CA VAL A 16 -35.35 -7.76 14.09
C VAL A 16 -35.24 -6.79 12.91
N VAL A 17 -36.31 -6.05 12.59
CA VAL A 17 -36.29 -5.05 11.50
C VAL A 17 -35.31 -3.91 11.80
N ARG A 18 -35.30 -3.39 13.04
CA ARG A 18 -34.34 -2.34 13.45
C ARG A 18 -32.90 -2.82 13.36
N ASP A 19 -32.61 -3.98 13.93
CA ASP A 19 -31.27 -4.58 13.94
C ASP A 19 -30.80 -4.85 12.49
N THR A 20 -31.69 -5.34 11.63
CA THR A 20 -31.40 -5.57 10.21
C THR A 20 -31.08 -4.27 9.48
N ASN A 21 -31.86 -3.21 9.70
CA ASN A 21 -31.60 -1.90 9.10
C ASN A 21 -30.30 -1.25 9.58
N ASP A 22 -29.94 -1.44 10.85
CA ASP A 22 -28.67 -0.98 11.41
C ASP A 22 -27.47 -1.73 10.79
N ILE A 23 -27.59 -3.04 10.60
CA ILE A 23 -26.57 -3.86 9.92
C ILE A 23 -26.41 -3.40 8.47
N ILE A 24 -27.52 -3.25 7.72
CA ILE A 24 -27.49 -2.79 6.33
C ILE A 24 -26.83 -1.42 6.22
N ARG A 25 -27.15 -0.48 7.12
CA ARG A 25 -26.57 0.86 7.11
C ARG A 25 -25.05 0.83 7.30
N LYS A 26 -24.58 0.11 8.33
CA LYS A 26 -23.15 -0.05 8.59
C LYS A 26 -22.41 -0.70 7.42
N ASN A 27 -23.06 -1.68 6.77
CA ASN A 27 -22.50 -2.32 5.57
C ASN A 27 -22.36 -1.32 4.43
N TYR A 28 -23.38 -0.49 4.17
CA TYR A 28 -23.30 0.55 3.16
C TYR A 28 -22.20 1.57 3.44
N GLU A 29 -22.07 2.02 4.68
CA GLU A 29 -21.01 2.97 5.10
C GLU A 29 -19.61 2.37 4.85
N THR A 30 -19.39 1.13 5.29
CA THR A 30 -18.11 0.42 5.12
C THR A 30 -17.77 0.20 3.64
N ILE A 31 -18.77 -0.17 2.83
CA ILE A 31 -18.60 -0.35 1.39
C ILE A 31 -18.17 0.97 0.74
N VAL A 32 -18.84 2.08 1.07
CA VAL A 32 -18.52 3.39 0.52
C VAL A 32 -17.09 3.82 0.88
N GLU A 33 -16.67 3.62 2.12
CA GLU A 33 -15.29 3.92 2.56
C GLU A 33 -14.27 3.09 1.78
N ASN A 34 -14.47 1.78 1.70
CA ASN A 34 -13.58 0.86 0.98
C ASN A 34 -13.47 1.20 -0.52
N PHE A 35 -14.59 1.52 -1.17
CA PHE A 35 -14.57 1.97 -2.58
C PHE A 35 -13.81 3.29 -2.73
N GLY A 36 -13.92 4.19 -1.76
CA GLY A 36 -13.17 5.44 -1.73
C GLY A 36 -11.66 5.20 -1.62
N ASP A 37 -11.24 4.29 -0.73
CA ASP A 37 -9.84 3.89 -0.57
C ASP A 37 -9.29 3.21 -1.83
N GLU A 38 -10.05 2.29 -2.43
CA GLU A 38 -9.64 1.60 -3.64
C GLU A 38 -9.53 2.56 -4.84
N THR A 39 -10.46 3.52 -4.95
CA THR A 39 -10.40 4.56 -5.98
C THR A 39 -9.14 5.42 -5.83
N ARG A 40 -8.81 5.85 -4.61
CA ARG A 40 -7.58 6.62 -4.33
C ARG A 40 -6.33 5.80 -4.68
N ARG A 41 -6.32 4.51 -4.37
CA ARG A 41 -5.23 3.59 -4.69
C ARG A 41 -5.04 3.41 -6.19
N MET A 42 -6.13 3.18 -6.92
CA MET A 42 -6.08 3.08 -8.39
C MET A 42 -5.56 4.37 -9.04
N ILE A 43 -5.95 5.54 -8.53
CA ILE A 43 -5.42 6.83 -9.01
C ILE A 43 -3.90 6.89 -8.81
N LYS A 44 -3.40 6.57 -7.62
CA LYS A 44 -1.94 6.55 -7.34
C LYS A 44 -1.20 5.58 -8.27
N ARG A 45 -1.79 4.42 -8.56
CA ARG A 45 -1.23 3.43 -9.48
C ARG A 45 -1.15 3.98 -10.90
N ILE A 46 -2.23 4.58 -11.40
CA ILE A 46 -2.27 5.21 -12.72
C ILE A 46 -1.20 6.30 -12.82
N ASP A 47 -1.06 7.13 -11.79
CA ASP A 47 -0.02 8.18 -11.75
C ASP A 47 1.40 7.59 -11.80
N CYS A 48 1.66 6.48 -11.10
CA CYS A 48 2.96 5.81 -11.16
C CYS A 48 3.25 5.21 -12.55
N LEU A 49 2.25 4.56 -13.16
CA LEU A 49 2.37 4.00 -14.50
C LEU A 49 2.58 5.07 -15.56
N ASN A 50 1.87 6.20 -15.47
CA ASN A 50 2.05 7.33 -16.38
C ASN A 50 3.47 7.90 -16.28
N LYS A 51 4.01 8.07 -15.06
CA LYS A 51 5.40 8.49 -14.86
C LYS A 51 6.41 7.53 -15.50
N LEU A 52 6.17 6.22 -15.40
CA LEU A 52 7.00 5.19 -16.05
C LEU A 52 7.00 5.33 -17.58
N ILE A 53 5.81 5.51 -18.17
CA ILE A 53 5.64 5.70 -19.62
C ILE A 53 6.35 6.98 -20.09
N ASP A 54 6.21 8.08 -19.35
CA ASP A 54 6.83 9.36 -19.68
C ASP A 54 8.37 9.27 -19.69
N MET A 55 8.98 8.57 -18.75
CA MET A 55 10.44 8.37 -18.78
C MET A 55 10.88 7.40 -19.86
N GLU A 56 10.10 6.36 -20.18
CA GLU A 56 10.43 5.47 -21.29
C GLU A 56 10.46 6.24 -22.62
N LEU A 57 9.57 7.23 -22.78
CA LEU A 57 9.57 8.14 -23.91
C LEU A 57 10.77 9.11 -23.89
N GLN A 58 11.13 9.66 -22.74
CA GLN A 58 12.31 10.53 -22.59
C GLN A 58 13.63 9.78 -22.91
N LEU A 59 13.78 8.55 -22.43
CA LEU A 59 14.94 7.69 -22.72
C LEU A 59 15.09 7.32 -24.20
N LYS A 60 13.98 7.21 -24.93
CA LYS A 60 14.00 7.04 -26.40
C LYS A 60 14.44 8.30 -27.13
N THR A 61 14.35 9.47 -26.48
CA THR A 61 14.61 10.78 -27.08
C THR A 61 16.00 11.33 -26.70
N GLU A 62 16.53 10.99 -25.52
CA GLU A 62 17.79 11.51 -24.98
C GLU A 62 18.92 10.46 -24.98
N SER A 63 19.25 9.90 -26.15
CA SER A 63 20.41 8.99 -26.29
C SER A 63 21.77 9.71 -26.37
N THR A 64 21.90 10.93 -25.86
CA THR A 64 23.17 11.65 -25.81
C THR A 64 23.37 12.40 -24.49
N GLU A 65 24.23 11.82 -23.63
CA GLU A 65 25.05 12.46 -22.58
C GLU A 65 24.37 13.15 -21.37
N SER A 66 23.76 12.37 -20.45
CA SER A 66 23.85 12.61 -18.96
C SER A 66 23.26 11.50 -18.05
N SER A 67 23.26 10.21 -18.44
CA SER A 67 22.24 9.22 -18.04
C SER A 67 22.29 8.53 -16.65
N ILE A 68 23.05 8.99 -15.66
CA ILE A 68 23.18 8.24 -14.37
C ILE A 68 22.02 8.50 -13.39
N PRO A 69 21.50 9.73 -13.21
CA PRO A 69 20.38 10.00 -12.31
C PRO A 69 19.06 9.33 -12.74
N ASP A 70 18.82 9.22 -14.04
CA ASP A 70 17.55 8.71 -14.57
C ASP A 70 17.45 7.18 -14.46
N GLU A 71 18.56 6.46 -14.62
CA GLU A 71 18.56 5.00 -14.41
C GLU A 71 18.28 4.64 -12.94
N LYS A 72 18.79 5.42 -11.98
CA LYS A 72 18.49 5.23 -10.55
C LYS A 72 17.00 5.47 -10.26
N LYS A 73 16.43 6.56 -10.78
CA LYS A 73 14.99 6.85 -10.63
C LYS A 73 14.12 5.76 -11.25
N LYS A 74 14.51 5.25 -12.42
CA LYS A 74 13.84 4.13 -13.08
C LYS A 74 13.87 2.87 -12.23
N GLN A 75 15.03 2.46 -11.72
CA GLN A 75 15.15 1.31 -10.82
C GLN A 75 14.26 1.45 -9.58
N PHE A 76 14.17 2.65 -9.00
CA PHE A 76 13.28 2.90 -7.87
C PHE A 76 11.79 2.75 -8.23
N LEU A 77 11.39 3.12 -9.44
CA LEU A 77 10.00 2.96 -9.89
C LEU A 77 9.63 1.52 -10.21
N GLU A 78 10.57 0.73 -10.74
CA GLU A 78 10.41 -0.72 -10.89
C GLU A 78 10.25 -1.41 -9.52
N ILE A 79 10.95 -0.92 -8.50
CA ILE A 79 10.74 -1.33 -7.11
C ILE A 79 9.32 -0.98 -6.66
N MET A 80 8.88 0.25 -6.87
CA MET A 80 7.52 0.69 -6.48
C MET A 80 6.42 -0.12 -7.18
N GLU A 81 6.62 -0.50 -8.43
CA GLU A 81 5.69 -1.39 -9.14
C GLU A 81 5.58 -2.75 -8.44
N THR A 82 6.72 -3.32 -8.03
CA THR A 82 6.75 -4.59 -7.31
C THR A 82 6.12 -4.47 -5.92
N VAL A 83 6.33 -3.36 -5.21
CA VAL A 83 5.62 -3.05 -3.96
C VAL A 83 4.11 -3.05 -4.18
N HIS A 84 3.62 -2.39 -5.23
CA HIS A 84 2.18 -2.38 -5.53
C HIS A 84 1.64 -3.78 -5.87
N ARG A 85 2.40 -4.63 -6.57
CA ARG A 85 1.96 -6.02 -6.82
C ARG A 85 1.84 -6.84 -5.52
N ILE A 86 2.75 -6.66 -4.57
CA ILE A 86 2.66 -7.28 -3.23
C ILE A 86 1.40 -6.79 -2.51
N VAL A 87 1.14 -5.49 -2.57
CA VAL A 87 -0.04 -4.87 -1.98
C VAL A 87 -1.33 -5.42 -2.60
N ASP A 88 -1.41 -5.56 -3.93
CA ASP A 88 -2.55 -6.16 -4.63
C ASP A 88 -2.81 -7.60 -4.14
N SER A 89 -1.77 -8.44 -4.07
CA SER A 89 -1.90 -9.83 -3.60
C SER A 89 -2.36 -9.90 -2.14
N LEU A 90 -1.86 -9.02 -1.27
CA LEU A 90 -2.30 -8.93 0.12
C LEU A 90 -3.75 -8.47 0.24
N GLN A 91 -4.21 -7.55 -0.61
CA GLN A 91 -5.61 -7.13 -0.66
C GLN A 91 -6.53 -8.27 -1.08
N ASN A 92 -6.16 -9.00 -2.14
CA ASN A 92 -6.93 -10.15 -2.60
C ASN A 92 -7.05 -11.21 -1.48
N ILE A 93 -5.94 -11.48 -0.80
CA ILE A 93 -5.92 -12.38 0.36
C ILE A 93 -6.84 -11.86 1.47
N ASN A 94 -6.74 -10.59 1.84
CA ASN A 94 -7.57 -9.99 2.89
C ASN A 94 -9.06 -10.06 2.54
N ALA A 95 -9.46 -9.64 1.33
CA ALA A 95 -10.85 -9.60 0.89
C ALA A 95 -11.53 -10.98 0.92
N LEU A 96 -10.78 -12.02 0.57
CA LEU A 96 -11.27 -13.40 0.55
C LEU A 96 -11.25 -14.04 1.95
N CYS A 97 -10.28 -13.71 2.81
CA CYS A 97 -10.18 -14.22 4.18
C CYS A 97 -11.11 -13.50 5.18
N ASN A 98 -11.46 -12.24 4.88
CA ASN A 98 -12.34 -11.37 5.67
C ASN A 98 -13.49 -10.84 4.79
N PRO A 99 -14.44 -11.68 4.35
CA PRO A 99 -15.61 -11.20 3.62
C PRO A 99 -16.46 -10.28 4.49
N LEU A 100 -17.16 -9.34 3.85
CA LEU A 100 -18.04 -8.37 4.51
C LEU A 100 -19.10 -9.09 5.38
N ILE A 101 -19.32 -8.54 6.57
CA ILE A 101 -20.04 -9.14 7.70
C ILE A 101 -21.35 -9.83 7.30
N GLY A 102 -21.46 -11.13 7.64
CA GLY A 102 -22.67 -11.96 7.52
C GLY A 102 -22.41 -13.33 6.93
N GLU A 103 -21.34 -13.47 6.15
CA GLU A 103 -20.92 -14.74 5.55
C GLU A 103 -19.71 -15.28 6.32
N GLN A 104 -19.74 -16.56 6.71
CA GLN A 104 -18.50 -17.24 7.09
C GLN A 104 -17.56 -17.20 5.88
N PRO A 105 -16.24 -16.99 6.04
CA PRO A 105 -15.29 -17.11 4.93
C PRO A 105 -15.44 -18.49 4.30
N HIS A 106 -16.23 -18.53 3.21
CA HIS A 106 -16.46 -19.71 2.40
C HIS A 106 -15.37 -19.71 1.33
N VAL A 107 -14.14 -19.87 1.80
CA VAL A 107 -12.98 -19.81 0.93
C VAL A 107 -12.90 -21.13 0.19
N ASN A 108 -13.07 -21.07 -1.14
CA ASN A 108 -12.87 -22.26 -1.96
C ASN A 108 -11.39 -22.67 -1.89
N PRO A 109 -11.08 -23.94 -1.60
CA PRO A 109 -9.72 -24.46 -1.72
C PRO A 109 -9.13 -24.10 -3.08
N GLY A 110 -7.91 -23.56 -3.07
CA GLY A 110 -7.21 -23.08 -4.27
C GLY A 110 -7.50 -21.63 -4.69
N ALA A 111 -8.50 -20.93 -4.14
CA ALA A 111 -8.84 -19.55 -4.54
C ALA A 111 -7.70 -18.54 -4.32
N HIS A 112 -6.77 -18.84 -3.42
CA HIS A 112 -5.63 -17.98 -3.07
C HIS A 112 -4.29 -18.47 -3.63
N GLU A 113 -4.25 -19.61 -4.31
CA GLU A 113 -2.99 -20.26 -4.69
C GLU A 113 -2.15 -19.37 -5.61
N SER A 114 -2.79 -18.67 -6.54
CA SER A 114 -2.14 -17.69 -7.41
C SER A 114 -1.60 -16.50 -6.64
N ASP A 115 -2.39 -15.92 -5.71
CA ASP A 115 -1.98 -14.74 -4.95
C ASP A 115 -0.87 -15.07 -3.94
N ILE A 116 -0.93 -16.23 -3.28
CA ILE A 116 0.13 -16.69 -2.37
C ILE A 116 1.43 -16.95 -3.14
N SER A 117 1.36 -17.64 -4.28
CA SER A 117 2.54 -17.92 -5.12
C SER A 117 3.15 -16.64 -5.68
N ARG A 118 2.30 -15.70 -6.12
CA ARG A 118 2.73 -14.38 -6.60
C ARG A 118 3.37 -13.58 -5.48
N LEU A 119 2.75 -13.55 -4.30
CA LEU A 119 3.26 -12.86 -3.12
C LEU A 119 4.65 -13.37 -2.72
N GLU A 120 4.87 -14.69 -2.74
CA GLU A 120 6.20 -15.27 -2.46
C GLU A 120 7.24 -14.87 -3.52
N THR A 121 6.85 -14.91 -4.80
CA THR A 121 7.72 -14.55 -5.92
C THR A 121 8.09 -13.06 -5.88
N ASP A 122 7.10 -12.18 -5.75
CA ASP A 122 7.31 -10.73 -5.70
C ASP A 122 8.06 -10.32 -4.42
N ARG A 123 7.87 -11.03 -3.29
CA ARG A 123 8.66 -10.81 -2.05
C ARG A 123 10.16 -11.02 -2.29
N GLU A 124 10.53 -12.13 -2.92
CA GLU A 124 11.93 -12.44 -3.19
C GLU A 124 12.50 -11.52 -4.28
N ASN A 125 11.73 -11.23 -5.33
CA ASN A 125 12.12 -10.29 -6.37
C ASN A 125 12.40 -8.89 -5.79
N LEU A 126 11.49 -8.37 -4.97
CA LEU A 126 11.62 -7.06 -4.35
C LEU A 126 12.86 -6.97 -3.46
N ARG A 127 13.16 -8.03 -2.70
CA ARG A 127 14.38 -8.10 -1.89
C ARG A 127 15.63 -7.96 -2.76
N ASN A 128 15.67 -8.63 -3.91
CA ASN A 128 16.78 -8.53 -4.85
C ASN A 128 16.87 -7.12 -5.45
N GLN A 129 15.74 -6.54 -5.86
CA GLN A 129 15.71 -5.17 -6.39
C GLN A 129 16.19 -4.14 -5.36
N ILE A 130 15.79 -4.25 -4.09
CA ILE A 130 16.26 -3.38 -3.00
C ILE A 130 17.78 -3.45 -2.86
N ASN A 131 18.34 -4.67 -2.85
CA ASN A 131 19.78 -4.87 -2.74
C ASN A 131 20.53 -4.27 -3.94
N CYS A 132 20.05 -4.51 -5.16
CA CYS A 132 20.61 -3.92 -6.38
C CYS A 132 20.56 -2.40 -6.32
N PHE A 133 19.42 -1.81 -5.97
CA PHE A 133 19.26 -0.37 -5.90
C PHE A 133 20.21 0.27 -4.88
N ARG A 134 20.36 -0.33 -3.69
CA ARG A 134 21.33 0.11 -2.68
C ARG A 134 22.76 0.14 -3.22
N GLN A 135 23.15 -0.85 -4.03
CA GLN A 135 24.46 -0.88 -4.68
C GLN A 135 24.58 0.20 -5.77
N THR A 136 23.52 0.42 -6.54
CA THR A 136 23.50 1.45 -7.60
C THR A 136 23.64 2.87 -7.03
N VAL A 137 23.02 3.16 -5.89
CA VAL A 137 23.01 4.53 -5.32
C VAL A 137 24.22 4.87 -4.44
N VAL A 138 25.19 3.96 -4.29
CA VAL A 138 26.44 4.22 -3.55
C VAL A 138 27.12 5.50 -4.07
N GLY A 139 27.52 6.38 -3.16
CA GLY A 139 28.11 7.70 -3.45
C GLY A 139 27.10 8.79 -3.78
N SER A 140 25.79 8.50 -3.75
CA SER A 140 24.69 9.45 -3.96
C SER A 140 23.57 9.26 -2.94
N GLU A 141 23.87 8.69 -1.78
CA GLU A 141 22.91 8.24 -0.78
C GLU A 141 22.03 9.40 -0.29
N ASN A 142 22.60 10.60 -0.13
CA ASN A 142 21.88 11.78 0.32
C ASN A 142 20.78 12.22 -0.66
N VAL A 143 20.95 11.97 -1.96
CA VAL A 143 19.96 12.30 -2.99
C VAL A 143 18.76 11.36 -2.95
N PHE A 144 18.97 10.14 -2.46
CA PHE A 144 17.96 9.08 -2.39
C PHE A 144 17.61 8.71 -0.94
N ALA A 145 17.85 9.61 0.01
CA ALA A 145 17.66 9.31 1.43
C ALA A 145 16.21 8.95 1.80
N PRO A 146 15.17 9.64 1.30
CA PRO A 146 13.76 9.25 1.51
C PRO A 146 13.49 7.84 0.95
N GLN A 147 13.96 7.56 -0.26
CA GLN A 147 13.81 6.28 -0.94
C GLN A 147 14.49 5.17 -0.14
N LEU A 148 15.74 5.34 0.29
CA LEU A 148 16.48 4.36 1.07
C LEU A 148 15.83 4.09 2.44
N THR A 149 15.26 5.12 3.07
CA THR A 149 14.51 4.99 4.32
C THR A 149 13.26 4.15 4.10
N PHE A 150 12.47 4.49 3.08
CA PHE A 150 11.29 3.72 2.67
C PHE A 150 11.64 2.25 2.37
N LEU A 151 12.69 1.98 1.58
CA LEU A 151 13.09 0.62 1.24
C LEU A 151 13.53 -0.19 2.46
N THR A 152 14.11 0.46 3.48
CA THR A 152 14.46 -0.19 4.75
C THR A 152 13.21 -0.59 5.54
N GLN A 153 12.18 0.25 5.54
CA GLN A 153 10.89 -0.05 6.17
C GLN A 153 10.17 -1.20 5.45
N VAL A 154 10.13 -1.16 4.12
CA VAL A 154 9.57 -2.23 3.28
C VAL A 154 10.32 -3.54 3.49
N GLU A 155 11.65 -3.52 3.49
CA GLU A 155 12.47 -4.72 3.74
C GLU A 155 12.17 -5.36 5.09
N SER A 156 11.95 -4.56 6.15
CA SER A 156 11.53 -5.05 7.46
C SER A 156 10.21 -5.81 7.40
N ILE A 157 9.26 -5.36 6.57
CA ILE A 157 7.99 -6.06 6.35
C ILE A 157 8.22 -7.37 5.58
N LEU A 158 9.06 -7.35 4.54
CA LEU A 158 9.38 -8.54 3.73
C LEU A 158 10.02 -9.66 4.57
N GLN A 159 10.86 -9.28 5.52
CA GLN A 159 11.52 -10.20 6.46
C GLN A 159 10.64 -10.51 7.68
N GLY A 160 9.51 -9.81 7.83
CA GLY A 160 8.61 -9.92 8.95
C GLY A 160 7.93 -11.28 9.06
N ARG A 161 7.72 -11.73 10.30
CA ARG A 161 7.05 -13.01 10.59
C ARG A 161 5.65 -13.09 10.00
N ALA A 162 4.89 -11.98 10.04
CA ALA A 162 3.51 -11.94 9.55
C ALA A 162 3.41 -12.31 8.06
N LEU A 163 4.21 -11.66 7.20
CA LEU A 163 4.22 -11.94 5.77
C LEU A 163 4.69 -13.37 5.48
N ARG A 164 5.73 -13.82 6.20
CA ARG A 164 6.23 -15.19 6.10
C ARG A 164 5.15 -16.22 6.43
N THR A 165 4.44 -16.03 7.54
CA THR A 165 3.34 -16.91 7.95
C THR A 165 2.22 -16.96 6.91
N ILE A 166 1.85 -15.83 6.29
CA ILE A 166 0.88 -15.83 5.18
C ILE A 166 1.39 -16.68 4.01
N CYS A 167 2.63 -16.47 3.55
CA CYS A 167 3.16 -17.22 2.40
C CYS A 167 3.19 -18.74 2.62
N PHE A 168 3.50 -19.21 3.84
CA PHE A 168 3.76 -20.63 4.09
C PHE A 168 2.59 -21.40 4.71
N GLU A 169 1.73 -20.75 5.49
CA GLU A 169 0.72 -21.45 6.30
C GLU A 169 -0.71 -21.25 5.79
N LEU A 170 -1.00 -20.13 5.11
CA LEU A 170 -2.35 -19.79 4.68
C LEU A 170 -2.98 -20.88 3.80
N ARG A 171 -2.21 -21.44 2.86
CA ARG A 171 -2.69 -22.52 1.98
C ARG A 171 -3.24 -23.70 2.78
N ASN A 172 -2.46 -24.20 3.74
CA ASN A 172 -2.83 -25.36 4.56
C ASN A 172 -4.07 -25.07 5.42
N VAL A 173 -4.20 -23.82 5.88
CA VAL A 173 -5.32 -23.38 6.70
C VAL A 173 -6.62 -23.30 5.90
N ILE A 174 -6.55 -22.83 4.64
CA ILE A 174 -7.69 -22.82 3.72
C ILE A 174 -8.10 -24.26 3.38
N ASP A 175 -7.14 -25.11 3.02
CA ASP A 175 -7.41 -26.52 2.66
C ASP A 175 -7.98 -27.31 3.85
N GLY A 176 -7.66 -26.91 5.09
CA GLY A 176 -8.20 -27.47 6.33
C GLY A 176 -9.61 -26.98 6.69
N GLY A 177 -10.15 -25.95 6.01
CA GLY A 177 -11.51 -25.45 6.22
C GLY A 177 -11.76 -24.77 7.56
N ASP A 178 -10.72 -24.35 8.28
CA ASP A 178 -10.86 -23.67 9.58
C ASP A 178 -11.11 -22.16 9.37
N SER A 179 -12.39 -21.80 9.38
CA SER A 179 -12.88 -20.43 9.18
C SER A 179 -12.29 -19.40 10.17
N GLU A 180 -12.06 -19.77 11.43
CA GLU A 180 -11.51 -18.83 12.42
C GLU A 180 -10.01 -18.62 12.21
N SER A 181 -9.28 -19.68 11.85
CA SER A 181 -7.88 -19.54 11.44
C SER A 181 -7.77 -18.69 10.17
N VAL A 182 -8.61 -18.90 9.15
CA VAL A 182 -8.62 -18.10 7.91
C VAL A 182 -8.77 -16.60 8.20
N LYS A 183 -9.73 -16.20 9.03
CA LYS A 183 -9.91 -14.78 9.43
C LYS A 183 -8.65 -14.20 10.06
N LYS A 184 -7.94 -14.99 10.86
CA LYS A 184 -6.69 -14.57 11.49
C LYS A 184 -5.62 -14.19 10.46
N TYR A 185 -5.54 -14.92 9.35
CA TYR A 185 -4.66 -14.57 8.23
C TYR A 185 -5.14 -13.35 7.46
N GLY A 186 -6.45 -13.18 7.30
CA GLY A 186 -7.02 -11.92 6.81
C GLY A 186 -6.57 -10.72 7.63
N GLY A 187 -6.68 -10.81 8.96
CA GLY A 187 -6.19 -9.76 9.88
C GLY A 187 -4.68 -9.53 9.81
N LEU A 188 -3.87 -10.58 9.58
CA LEU A 188 -2.44 -10.41 9.32
C LEU A 188 -2.18 -9.67 8.00
N ALA A 189 -2.92 -10.01 6.94
CA ALA A 189 -2.81 -9.35 5.65
C ALA A 189 -3.20 -7.87 5.75
N GLU A 190 -4.30 -7.57 6.45
CA GLU A 190 -4.74 -6.20 6.75
C GLU A 190 -3.69 -5.38 7.51
N ALA A 191 -3.10 -5.96 8.56
CA ALA A 191 -2.06 -5.28 9.34
C ALA A 191 -0.81 -4.97 8.51
N ILE A 192 -0.46 -5.83 7.54
CA ILE A 192 0.65 -5.58 6.62
C ILE A 192 0.28 -4.50 5.60
N LEU A 193 -0.94 -4.53 5.06
CA LEU A 193 -1.45 -3.51 4.14
C LEU A 193 -1.39 -2.12 4.77
N GLN A 194 -1.89 -1.98 6.00
CA GLN A 194 -1.85 -0.70 6.73
C GLN A 194 -0.42 -0.18 6.92
N GLN A 195 0.55 -1.05 7.20
CA GLN A 195 1.95 -0.67 7.30
C GLN A 195 2.51 -0.22 5.94
N MET A 196 2.31 -1.00 4.88
CA MET A 196 2.76 -0.65 3.52
C MET A 196 2.18 0.69 3.06
N ASP A 197 0.86 0.88 3.22
CA ASP A 197 0.19 2.12 2.85
C ASP A 197 0.72 3.32 3.65
N GLY A 198 0.97 3.13 4.95
CA GLY A 198 1.61 4.14 5.80
C GLY A 198 2.99 4.55 5.28
N HIS A 199 3.84 3.58 4.95
CA HIS A 199 5.17 3.84 4.39
C HIS A 199 5.12 4.54 3.03
N ILE A 200 4.21 4.14 2.14
CA ILE A 200 4.02 4.79 0.84
C ILE A 200 3.57 6.25 1.04
N CYS A 201 2.65 6.50 1.97
CA CYS A 201 2.19 7.86 2.26
C CYS A 201 3.28 8.74 2.86
N MET A 202 4.13 8.20 3.74
CA MET A 202 5.28 8.93 4.27
C MET A 202 6.29 9.27 3.17
N LEU A 203 6.61 8.32 2.28
CA LEU A 203 7.48 8.57 1.14
C LEU A 203 6.90 9.67 0.22
N ASP A 204 5.61 9.58 -0.13
CA ASP A 204 4.92 10.60 -0.93
C ASP A 204 5.03 11.99 -0.30
N TRP A 205 4.93 12.07 1.03
CA TRP A 205 5.04 13.31 1.80
C TRP A 205 6.46 13.88 1.79
N GLU A 206 7.46 13.05 2.06
CA GLU A 206 8.87 13.44 2.05
C GLU A 206 9.30 13.95 0.67
N LEU A 207 8.94 13.23 -0.40
CA LEU A 207 9.30 13.64 -1.77
C LEU A 207 8.63 14.95 -2.20
N LYS A 208 7.43 15.26 -1.68
CA LYS A 208 6.76 16.55 -1.95
C LYS A 208 7.39 17.71 -1.18
N ASN A 209 7.86 17.46 0.04
CA ASN A 209 8.49 18.49 0.88
C ASN A 209 9.96 18.74 0.52
N ASP A 210 10.68 17.75 0.00
CA ASP A 210 12.05 17.95 -0.50
C ASP A 210 12.08 18.88 -1.73
N ASN A 211 11.03 18.84 -2.56
CA ASN A 211 10.85 19.82 -3.65
C ASN A 211 10.52 21.24 -3.17
N GLY A 212 10.17 21.44 -1.89
CA GLY A 212 9.85 22.73 -1.28
C GLY A 212 11.02 23.40 -0.56
N SER A 213 12.14 22.72 -0.37
CA SER A 213 13.24 23.21 0.49
C SER A 213 14.31 24.06 -0.22
N TYR A 214 14.09 24.43 -1.50
CA TYR A 214 15.00 25.28 -2.28
C TYR A 214 14.36 26.54 -2.88
N GLN A 215 13.23 27.03 -2.35
CA GLN A 215 12.73 28.36 -2.69
C GLN A 215 12.52 29.24 -1.46
N LEU A 216 13.13 30.44 -1.54
CA LEU A 216 13.09 31.62 -0.66
C LEU A 216 14.25 31.62 0.38
N LEU A 217 15.30 32.41 0.17
CA LEU A 217 15.23 33.86 -0.03
C LEU A 217 16.09 34.38 -1.20
N PRO A 218 15.59 35.33 -2.02
CA PRO A 218 16.43 36.21 -2.83
C PRO A 218 16.88 37.47 -2.04
N ALA A 219 18.17 37.77 -2.23
CA ALA A 219 18.85 39.07 -2.26
C ALA A 219 19.03 39.91 -0.97
N GLU A 220 20.28 40.27 -0.69
CA GLU A 220 20.69 41.67 -0.80
C GLU A 220 21.93 41.78 -1.71
N PRO A 221 21.97 42.71 -2.67
CA PRO A 221 23.21 43.18 -3.26
C PRO A 221 23.87 44.17 -2.29
N GLU A 222 25.12 43.93 -1.90
CA GLU A 222 25.93 44.96 -1.23
C GLU A 222 26.07 46.14 -2.20
N GLY A 223 25.38 47.22 -1.88
CA GLY A 223 25.45 48.48 -2.60
C GLY A 223 26.81 49.15 -2.37
N ASP A 224 27.42 49.59 -3.47
CA ASP A 224 28.53 50.52 -3.51
C ASP A 224 28.26 51.76 -2.64
N ASN A 225 28.95 51.85 -1.50
CA ASN A 225 29.04 53.09 -0.74
C ASN A 225 30.33 53.83 -1.12
N ASN A 226 30.28 54.59 -2.20
CA ASN A 226 31.20 55.71 -2.39
C ASN A 226 30.75 56.88 -1.52
N THR A 227 31.52 57.22 -0.48
CA THR A 227 31.50 58.57 0.11
C THR A 227 32.91 58.94 0.61
N THR A 228 33.62 59.64 -0.27
CA THR A 228 34.44 60.85 -0.05
C THR A 228 35.30 60.98 1.22
N LEU A 229 36.63 60.90 0.99
CA LEU A 229 37.66 61.55 1.81
C LEU A 229 37.58 63.08 1.63
N PHE A 230 37.50 63.81 2.74
CA PHE A 230 38.05 65.16 2.92
C PHE A 230 38.88 65.16 4.20
#